data_AF-A0A975NWS1-F1
#
_entry.id   AF-A0A975NWS1-F1
#
_cell.length_a   1.000
_cell.length_b   1.000
_cell.length_c   1.000
_cell.angle_alpha   90.00
_cell.angle_beta   90.00
_cell.angle_gamma   90.00
#
_symmetry.space_group_name_H-M   'P 1'
#
loop_
_entity.id
_entity.type
_entity.pdbx_description
1 polymer ?
#
loop_
_entity_poly.entity_id
_entity_poly.type
_entity_poly.pdbx_seq_one_letter_code
_entity_poly.pdbx_strand_id
1 'polypeptide(L)'
;MSTQGNVHFFTNWAKERLDEMDATLTSLQGKAAEVQADARDRAGKVLAELAKSRDAFREAVKKQAGAGEAAWASAKTRMEADWIAFEAEVQKYVENYGQQFELRQATFKQQAEAQVKSWREAADKLAAAAGEFAAERRGEIEANVKRMQSDAAAAEEKLRKLNEAGSQSWSALTAALTETRNVFDRANQAAQEAFKRAIS
;
A
#
# COMPACT_ATOMS: atom_id res chain seq x y z
N MET A 1 -21.17 -3.28 -18.60
CA MET A 1 -20.22 -2.61 -17.67
C MET A 1 -19.38 -3.66 -16.96
N SER A 2 -18.38 -4.27 -17.61
CA SER A 2 -17.87 -5.57 -17.13
C SER A 2 -16.35 -5.76 -17.13
N THR A 3 -15.56 -4.79 -17.62
CA THR A 3 -14.08 -4.86 -17.58
C THR A 3 -13.46 -3.70 -16.80
N GLN A 4 -14.06 -2.51 -16.86
CA GLN A 4 -13.57 -1.34 -16.11
C GLN A 4 -13.63 -1.55 -14.59
N GLY A 5 -14.70 -2.19 -14.09
CA GLY A 5 -14.87 -2.49 -12.66
C GLY A 5 -13.70 -3.30 -12.08
N ASN A 6 -13.31 -4.42 -12.71
CA ASN A 6 -12.21 -5.27 -12.23
C ASN A 6 -10.84 -4.57 -12.30
N VAL A 7 -10.60 -3.76 -13.32
CA VAL A 7 -9.36 -2.96 -13.42
C VAL A 7 -9.25 -1.97 -12.25
N HIS A 8 -10.35 -1.37 -11.79
CA HIS A 8 -10.32 -0.47 -10.64
C HIS A 8 -9.78 -1.12 -9.36
N PHE A 9 -10.17 -2.38 -9.07
CA PHE A 9 -9.71 -3.07 -7.86
C PHE A 9 -8.20 -3.37 -7.87
N PHE A 10 -7.65 -3.82 -9.00
CA PHE A 10 -6.20 -4.04 -9.13
C PHE A 10 -5.43 -2.72 -9.10
N THR A 11 -5.96 -1.66 -9.70
CA THR A 11 -5.32 -0.34 -9.67
C THR A 11 -5.31 0.27 -8.26
N ASN A 12 -6.34 0.03 -7.43
CA ASN A 12 -6.35 0.46 -6.03
C ASN A 12 -5.23 -0.22 -5.23
N TRP A 13 -5.10 -1.54 -5.35
CA TRP A 13 -4.02 -2.31 -4.72
C TRP A 13 -2.63 -1.82 -5.16
N ALA A 14 -2.43 -1.64 -6.47
CA ALA A 14 -1.16 -1.21 -7.02
C ALA A 14 -0.79 0.23 -6.59
N LYS A 15 -1.80 1.12 -6.53
CA LYS A 15 -1.63 2.49 -6.05
C LYS A 15 -1.18 2.53 -4.60
N GLU A 16 -1.82 1.76 -3.73
CA GLU A 16 -1.44 1.68 -2.31
C GLU A 16 0.05 1.33 -2.15
N ARG A 17 0.51 0.25 -2.80
CA ARG A 17 1.92 -0.15 -2.74
C ARG A 17 2.86 0.94 -3.26
N LEU A 18 2.49 1.63 -4.34
CA LEU A 18 3.28 2.75 -4.87
C LEU A 18 3.36 3.94 -3.92
N ASP A 19 2.23 4.36 -3.33
CA ASP A 19 2.18 5.48 -2.40
C ASP A 19 3.03 5.17 -1.16
N GLU A 20 3.03 3.93 -0.69
CA GLU A 20 3.89 3.48 0.41
C GLU A 20 5.37 3.44 0.05
N MET A 21 5.75 2.96 -1.14
CA MET A 21 7.14 3.03 -1.63
C MET A 21 7.63 4.48 -1.68
N ASP A 22 6.79 5.40 -2.18
CA ASP A 22 7.09 6.82 -2.32
C ASP A 22 7.27 7.49 -0.95
N ALA A 23 6.39 7.20 0.01
CA ALA A 23 6.48 7.70 1.38
C ALA A 23 7.74 7.18 2.10
N THR A 24 8.07 5.90 1.89
CA THR A 24 9.29 5.28 2.44
C THR A 24 10.53 5.98 1.90
N LEU A 25 10.65 6.10 0.59
CA LEU A 25 11.80 6.73 -0.06
C LEU A 25 11.98 8.17 0.40
N THR A 26 10.89 8.94 0.48
CA THR A 26 10.92 10.33 0.95
C THR A 26 11.49 10.43 2.37
N SER A 27 11.02 9.58 3.28
CA SER A 27 11.51 9.53 4.67
C SER A 27 13.00 9.19 4.74
N LEU A 28 13.43 8.13 4.05
CA LEU A 28 14.82 7.69 4.09
C LEU A 28 15.77 8.71 3.44
N GLN A 29 15.36 9.34 2.34
CA GLN A 29 16.13 10.39 1.65
C GLN A 29 16.32 11.64 2.53
N GLY A 30 15.25 12.08 3.22
CA GLY A 30 15.33 13.22 4.14
C GLY A 30 16.38 12.99 5.23
N LYS A 31 16.40 11.80 5.84
CA LYS A 31 17.37 11.46 6.87
C LYS A 31 18.78 11.18 6.35
N ALA A 32 18.94 10.65 5.15
CA ALA A 32 20.26 10.49 4.54
C ALA A 32 20.96 11.84 4.28
N ALA A 33 20.20 12.93 4.12
CA ALA A 33 20.78 14.27 4.00
C ALA A 33 21.36 14.80 5.33
N GLU A 34 20.95 14.23 6.47
CA GLU A 34 21.34 14.65 7.82
C GLU A 34 22.59 13.91 8.38
N VAL A 35 23.08 12.86 7.71
CA VAL A 35 24.25 12.07 8.17
C VAL A 35 25.59 12.55 7.61
N GLN A 36 26.70 12.14 8.24
CA GLN A 36 28.08 12.45 7.80
C GLN A 36 28.36 11.95 6.36
N ALA A 37 29.28 12.62 5.65
CA ALA A 37 29.54 12.42 4.22
C ALA A 37 29.79 10.96 3.80
N ASP A 38 30.65 10.22 4.52
CA ASP A 38 30.94 8.82 4.18
C ASP A 38 29.73 7.88 4.39
N ALA A 39 28.91 8.17 5.41
CA ALA A 39 27.66 7.45 5.64
C ALA A 39 26.60 7.82 4.59
N ARG A 40 26.61 9.08 4.13
CA ARG A 40 25.71 9.61 3.10
C ARG A 40 25.94 8.95 1.74
N ASP A 41 27.19 8.72 1.34
CA ASP A 41 27.50 8.04 0.07
C ASP A 41 27.02 6.58 0.05
N ARG A 42 27.18 5.88 1.18
CA ARG A 42 26.70 4.48 1.31
C ARG A 42 25.17 4.42 1.36
N ALA A 43 24.54 5.30 2.13
CA ALA A 43 23.09 5.45 2.15
C ALA A 43 22.53 5.80 0.77
N GLY A 44 23.20 6.70 0.03
CA GLY A 44 22.82 7.12 -1.31
C GLY A 44 22.76 5.97 -2.32
N LYS A 45 23.71 5.02 -2.24
CA LYS A 45 23.68 3.82 -3.11
C LYS A 45 22.46 2.94 -2.85
N VAL A 46 22.13 2.68 -1.58
CA VAL A 46 20.95 1.89 -1.22
C VAL A 46 19.66 2.60 -1.62
N LEU A 47 19.59 3.92 -1.41
CA LEU A 47 18.46 4.75 -1.84
C LEU A 47 18.26 4.75 -3.35
N ALA A 48 19.35 4.70 -4.13
CA ALA A 48 19.26 4.59 -5.58
C ALA A 48 18.65 3.25 -6.02
N GLU A 49 19.01 2.14 -5.36
CA GLU A 49 18.42 0.83 -5.65
C GLU A 49 16.93 0.76 -5.23
N LEU A 50 16.57 1.34 -4.08
CA LEU A 50 15.17 1.47 -3.66
C LEU A 50 14.36 2.30 -4.67
N ALA A 51 14.92 3.39 -5.18
CA ALA A 51 14.27 4.23 -6.19
C ALA A 51 14.06 3.47 -7.51
N LYS A 52 15.07 2.69 -7.96
CA LYS A 52 14.93 1.82 -9.13
C LYS A 52 13.84 0.77 -8.96
N SER A 53 13.75 0.16 -7.77
CA SER A 53 12.69 -0.81 -7.46
C SER A 53 11.30 -0.15 -7.54
N ARG A 54 11.14 1.03 -6.94
CA ARG A 54 9.90 1.83 -7.04
C ARG A 54 9.55 2.16 -8.49
N ASP A 55 10.52 2.61 -9.27
CA ASP A 55 10.31 2.97 -10.68
C ASP A 55 9.93 1.74 -11.53
N ALA A 56 10.57 0.60 -11.30
CA ALA A 56 10.22 -0.65 -11.96
C ALA A 56 8.79 -1.11 -11.63
N PHE A 57 8.39 -1.02 -10.35
CA PHE A 57 7.02 -1.30 -9.92
C PHE A 57 6.04 -0.36 -10.62
N ARG A 58 6.34 0.95 -10.68
CA ARG A 58 5.50 1.96 -11.34
C ARG A 58 5.32 1.67 -12.83
N GLU A 59 6.38 1.30 -13.53
CA GLU A 59 6.30 0.92 -14.95
C GLU A 59 5.49 -0.36 -15.16
N ALA A 60 5.60 -1.33 -14.24
CA ALA A 60 4.75 -2.51 -14.27
C ALA A 60 3.26 -2.15 -14.14
N VAL A 61 2.89 -1.25 -13.21
CA VAL A 61 1.50 -0.74 -13.09
C VAL A 61 1.03 -0.11 -14.39
N LYS A 62 1.82 0.79 -14.97
CA LYS A 62 1.46 1.49 -16.21
C LYS A 62 1.24 0.53 -17.37
N LYS A 63 2.09 -0.49 -17.51
CA LYS A 63 1.96 -1.51 -18.56
C LYS A 63 0.63 -2.26 -18.47
N GLN A 64 0.08 -2.41 -17.27
CA GLN A 64 -1.19 -3.12 -17.05
C GLN A 64 -2.42 -2.21 -17.08
N ALA A 65 -2.27 -0.89 -17.24
CA ALA A 65 -3.39 0.07 -17.17
C ALA A 65 -4.54 -0.21 -18.16
N GLY A 66 -4.27 -0.91 -19.27
CA GLY A 66 -5.28 -1.36 -20.24
C GLY A 66 -5.46 -2.88 -20.33
N ALA A 67 -4.84 -3.65 -19.44
CA ALA A 67 -4.86 -5.11 -19.48
C ALA A 67 -6.14 -5.70 -18.88
N GLY A 68 -6.51 -6.89 -19.33
CA GLY A 68 -7.64 -7.66 -18.77
C GLY A 68 -7.32 -8.30 -17.42
N GLU A 69 -8.35 -8.79 -16.72
CA GLU A 69 -8.24 -9.37 -15.37
C GLU A 69 -7.21 -10.49 -15.25
N ALA A 70 -7.13 -11.41 -16.22
CA ALA A 70 -6.15 -12.50 -16.19
C ALA A 70 -4.70 -11.99 -16.25
N ALA A 71 -4.44 -10.96 -17.06
CA ALA A 71 -3.12 -10.34 -17.16
C ALA A 71 -2.78 -9.58 -15.86
N TRP A 72 -3.76 -8.91 -15.25
CA TRP A 72 -3.60 -8.27 -13.94
C TRP A 72 -3.32 -9.28 -12.83
N ALA A 73 -3.99 -10.43 -12.79
CA ALA A 73 -3.75 -11.47 -11.80
C ALA A 73 -2.31 -11.99 -11.86
N SER A 74 -1.80 -12.29 -13.07
CA SER A 74 -0.40 -12.69 -13.25
C SER A 74 0.59 -11.57 -12.91
N ALA A 75 0.27 -10.32 -13.27
CA ALA A 75 1.11 -9.17 -12.94
C ALA A 75 1.17 -8.92 -11.42
N LYS A 76 0.05 -9.06 -10.71
CA LYS A 76 -0.03 -8.88 -9.26
C LYS A 76 0.94 -9.81 -8.53
N THR A 77 0.99 -11.09 -8.88
CA THR A 77 1.94 -12.05 -8.26
C THR A 77 3.40 -11.59 -8.40
N ARG A 78 3.78 -11.10 -9.58
CA ARG A 78 5.13 -10.57 -9.80
C ARG A 78 5.36 -9.31 -8.97
N MET A 79 4.40 -8.39 -8.97
CA MET A 79 4.50 -7.13 -8.24
C MET A 79 4.53 -7.34 -6.73
N GLU A 80 3.85 -8.34 -6.19
CA GLU A 80 3.97 -8.76 -4.79
C GLU A 80 5.40 -9.19 -4.46
N ALA A 81 6.07 -9.92 -5.37
CA ALA A 81 7.49 -10.27 -5.20
C ALA A 81 8.41 -9.03 -5.26
N ASP A 82 8.15 -8.11 -6.18
CA ASP A 82 8.90 -6.85 -6.30
C ASP A 82 8.74 -5.99 -5.02
N TRP A 83 7.53 -5.96 -4.45
CA TRP A 83 7.25 -5.30 -3.17
C TRP A 83 8.00 -5.96 -1.99
N ILE A 84 7.99 -7.29 -1.89
CA ILE A 84 8.73 -8.01 -0.84
C ILE A 84 10.23 -7.72 -0.93
N ALA A 85 10.77 -7.68 -2.15
CA ALA A 85 12.16 -7.31 -2.38
C ALA A 85 12.45 -5.87 -1.94
N PHE A 86 11.55 -4.93 -2.22
CA PHE A 86 11.64 -3.56 -1.73
C PHE A 86 11.66 -3.49 -0.20
N GLU A 87 10.74 -4.17 0.49
CA GLU A 87 10.70 -4.22 1.96
C GLU A 87 11.98 -4.79 2.56
N ALA A 88 12.56 -5.83 1.94
CA ALA A 88 13.81 -6.40 2.37
C ALA A 88 14.98 -5.40 2.24
N GLU A 89 15.04 -4.61 1.17
CA GLU A 89 16.05 -3.56 1.01
C GLU A 89 15.85 -2.40 2.01
N VAL A 90 14.61 -2.03 2.31
CA VAL A 90 14.30 -1.04 3.35
C VAL A 90 14.75 -1.55 4.72
N GLN A 91 14.50 -2.83 5.04
CA GLN A 91 14.96 -3.44 6.28
C GLN A 91 16.48 -3.38 6.39
N LYS A 92 17.21 -3.76 5.34
CA LYS A 92 18.68 -3.64 5.31
C LYS A 92 19.13 -2.20 5.54
N TYR A 93 18.45 -1.22 4.95
CA TYR A 93 18.76 0.18 5.17
C TYR A 93 18.57 0.58 6.65
N VAL A 94 17.43 0.23 7.23
CA VAL A 94 17.10 0.58 8.63
C VAL A 94 18.03 -0.11 9.61
N GLU A 95 18.43 -1.35 9.36
CA GLU A 95 19.37 -2.08 10.23
C GLU A 95 20.79 -1.48 10.18
N ASN A 96 21.24 -1.06 8.98
CA ASN A 96 22.60 -0.55 8.78
C ASN A 96 22.76 0.94 9.09
N TYR A 97 21.72 1.75 8.84
CA TYR A 97 21.77 3.22 8.91
C TYR A 97 20.69 3.81 9.82
N GLY A 98 19.62 3.06 10.07
CA GLY A 98 18.45 3.47 10.87
C GLY A 98 18.51 3.09 12.34
N GLN A 99 19.69 3.00 12.94
CA GLN A 99 19.82 2.77 14.38
C GLN A 99 19.14 3.89 15.21
N GLN A 100 18.99 5.07 14.62
CA GLN A 100 18.21 6.20 15.12
C GLN A 100 16.72 5.83 15.23
N PHE A 101 16.22 5.80 16.47
CA PHE A 101 14.80 5.58 16.76
C PHE A 101 13.88 6.52 15.97
N GLU A 102 14.26 7.80 15.85
CA GLU A 102 13.50 8.83 15.13
C GLU A 102 13.31 8.50 13.65
N LEU A 103 14.33 7.97 12.98
CA LEU A 103 14.23 7.59 11.56
C LEU A 103 13.27 6.40 11.37
N ARG A 104 13.33 5.40 12.26
CA ARG A 104 12.40 4.26 12.22
C ARG A 104 10.97 4.72 12.42
N GLN A 105 10.74 5.58 13.41
CA GLN A 105 9.42 6.11 13.70
C GLN A 105 8.89 6.99 12.57
N ALA A 106 9.70 7.90 12.03
CA ALA A 106 9.31 8.76 10.90
C ALA A 106 8.95 7.95 9.65
N THR A 107 9.74 6.92 9.35
CA THR A 107 9.50 6.04 8.20
C THR A 107 8.22 5.24 8.37
N PHE A 108 8.02 4.62 9.54
CA PHE A 108 6.79 3.91 9.85
C PHE A 108 5.57 4.83 9.76
N LYS A 109 5.66 6.05 10.33
CA LYS A 109 4.58 7.02 10.30
C LYS A 109 4.18 7.40 8.86
N GLN A 110 5.16 7.71 8.02
CA GLN A 110 4.92 8.06 6.62
C GLN A 110 4.31 6.89 5.83
N GLN A 111 4.80 5.67 6.05
CA GLN A 111 4.21 4.46 5.44
C GLN A 111 2.76 4.24 5.87
N ALA A 112 2.49 4.31 7.18
CA ALA A 112 1.15 4.16 7.74
C ALA A 112 0.18 5.23 7.21
N GLU A 113 0.62 6.49 7.14
CA GLU A 113 -0.17 7.60 6.59
C GLU A 113 -0.51 7.37 5.10
N ALA A 114 0.46 6.92 4.31
CA ALA A 114 0.26 6.63 2.88
C ALA A 114 -0.73 5.47 2.66
N GLN A 115 -0.59 4.41 3.46
CA GLN A 115 -1.48 3.25 3.43
C GLN A 115 -2.93 3.65 3.77
N VAL A 116 -3.13 4.31 4.91
CA VAL A 116 -4.46 4.75 5.37
C VAL A 116 -5.11 5.69 4.36
N LYS A 117 -4.34 6.63 3.80
CA LYS A 117 -4.84 7.54 2.77
C LYS A 117 -5.31 6.78 1.53
N SER A 118 -4.52 5.83 1.05
CA SER A 118 -4.85 5.02 -0.13
C SER A 118 -6.15 4.24 0.06
N TRP A 119 -6.39 3.72 1.26
CA TRP A 119 -7.60 2.97 1.57
C TRP A 119 -8.84 3.84 1.59
N ARG A 120 -8.76 5.04 2.17
CA ARG A 120 -9.86 6.01 2.15
C ARG A 120 -10.23 6.37 0.72
N GLU A 121 -9.23 6.69 -0.11
CA GLU A 121 -9.45 7.00 -1.53
C GLU A 121 -10.08 5.83 -2.29
N ALA A 122 -9.66 4.59 -2.02
CA ALA A 122 -10.25 3.40 -2.63
C ALA A 122 -11.70 3.17 -2.16
N ALA A 123 -11.98 3.34 -0.88
CA ALA A 123 -13.33 3.22 -0.33
C ALA A 123 -14.29 4.25 -0.91
N ASP A 124 -13.85 5.50 -1.04
CA ASP A 124 -14.65 6.57 -1.63
C ASP A 124 -14.96 6.29 -3.11
N LYS A 125 -13.97 5.80 -3.88
CA LYS A 125 -14.18 5.39 -5.28
C LYS A 125 -15.16 4.22 -5.41
N LEU A 126 -15.05 3.22 -4.54
CA LEU A 126 -15.95 2.07 -4.56
C LEU A 126 -17.37 2.45 -4.13
N ALA A 127 -17.52 3.35 -3.17
CA ALA A 127 -18.82 3.91 -2.79
C ALA A 127 -19.46 4.68 -3.96
N ALA A 128 -18.68 5.51 -4.67
CA ALA A 128 -19.16 6.23 -5.84
C ALA A 128 -19.61 5.27 -6.96
N ALA A 129 -18.80 4.26 -7.27
CA ALA A 129 -19.14 3.25 -8.28
C ALA A 129 -20.38 2.42 -7.90
N ALA A 130 -20.59 2.13 -6.61
CA ALA A 130 -21.80 1.46 -6.14
C ALA A 130 -23.07 2.28 -6.40
N GLY A 131 -22.96 3.61 -6.36
CA GLY A 131 -24.05 4.55 -6.64
C GLY A 131 -24.55 4.52 -8.09
N GLU A 132 -23.79 3.94 -9.02
CA GLU A 132 -24.18 3.78 -10.43
C GLU A 132 -25.14 2.60 -10.64
N PHE A 133 -25.30 1.72 -9.66
CA PHE A 133 -26.24 0.60 -9.71
C PHE A 133 -27.64 0.99 -9.24
N ALA A 134 -28.66 0.34 -9.80
CA ALA A 134 -30.04 0.44 -9.30
C ALA A 134 -30.12 0.03 -7.82
N ALA A 135 -31.05 0.61 -7.08
CA ALA A 135 -31.17 0.44 -5.63
C ALA A 135 -31.35 -1.03 -5.21
N GLU A 136 -32.00 -1.82 -6.05
CA GLU A 136 -32.25 -3.25 -5.87
C GLU A 136 -30.98 -4.11 -6.00
N ARG A 137 -29.94 -3.59 -6.67
CA ARG A 137 -28.68 -4.28 -6.97
C ARG A 137 -27.50 -3.75 -6.14
N ARG A 138 -27.64 -2.58 -5.50
CA ARG A 138 -26.56 -1.94 -4.74
C ARG A 138 -26.41 -2.40 -3.29
N GLY A 139 -27.44 -2.99 -2.68
CA GLY A 139 -27.47 -3.23 -1.23
C GLY A 139 -26.32 -4.08 -0.69
N GLU A 140 -25.94 -5.16 -1.40
CA GLU A 140 -24.80 -6.00 -1.03
C GLU A 140 -23.45 -5.29 -1.25
N ILE A 141 -23.34 -4.46 -2.28
CA ILE A 141 -22.15 -3.65 -2.56
C ILE A 141 -21.95 -2.64 -1.43
N GLU A 142 -22.98 -1.87 -1.10
CA GLU A 142 -22.94 -0.86 -0.02
C GLU A 142 -22.58 -1.48 1.33
N ALA A 143 -23.10 -2.67 1.63
CA ALA A 143 -22.76 -3.39 2.85
C ALA A 143 -21.27 -3.79 2.90
N ASN A 144 -20.70 -4.26 1.78
CA ASN A 144 -19.29 -4.61 1.70
C ASN A 144 -18.37 -3.38 1.73
N VAL A 145 -18.75 -2.28 1.06
CA VAL A 145 -18.02 -1.01 1.13
C VAL A 145 -17.99 -0.47 2.57
N LYS A 146 -19.13 -0.50 3.28
CA LYS A 146 -19.18 -0.11 4.70
C LYS A 146 -18.30 -0.98 5.58
N ARG A 147 -18.29 -2.30 5.35
CA ARG A 147 -17.39 -3.21 6.07
C ARG A 147 -15.94 -2.87 5.81
N MET A 148 -15.57 -2.64 4.55
CA MET A 148 -14.21 -2.23 4.18
C MET A 148 -13.78 -0.93 4.86
N GLN A 149 -14.67 0.07 4.95
CA GLN A 149 -14.41 1.31 5.69
C GLN A 149 -14.21 1.07 7.19
N SER A 150 -14.99 0.18 7.79
CA SER A 150 -14.84 -0.19 9.22
C SER A 150 -13.51 -0.91 9.48
N ASP A 151 -13.15 -1.87 8.63
CA ASP A 151 -11.90 -2.62 8.73
C ASP A 151 -10.69 -1.67 8.53
N ALA A 152 -10.81 -0.73 7.60
CA ALA A 152 -9.84 0.33 7.38
C ALA A 152 -9.63 1.21 8.62
N ALA A 153 -10.71 1.65 9.25
CA ALA A 153 -10.64 2.47 10.47
C ALA A 153 -10.03 1.71 11.67
N ALA A 154 -10.33 0.41 11.81
CA ALA A 154 -9.76 -0.42 12.87
C ALA A 154 -8.23 -0.61 12.71
N ALA A 155 -7.79 -0.83 11.47
CA ALA A 155 -6.37 -0.91 11.12
C ALA A 155 -5.65 0.42 11.33
N GLU A 156 -6.26 1.55 10.92
CA GLU A 156 -5.72 2.89 11.16
C GLU A 156 -5.51 3.14 12.66
N GLU A 157 -6.51 2.81 13.48
CA GLU A 157 -6.40 2.97 14.94
C GLU A 157 -5.30 2.08 15.53
N LYS A 158 -5.11 0.86 15.00
CA LYS A 158 -4.00 -0.02 15.39
C LYS A 158 -2.64 0.59 15.02
N LEU A 159 -2.49 1.12 13.81
CA LEU A 159 -1.26 1.78 13.36
C LEU A 159 -0.96 3.04 14.18
N ARG A 160 -1.98 3.83 14.50
CA ARG A 160 -1.85 5.02 15.38
C ARG A 160 -1.33 4.65 16.76
N LYS A 161 -1.91 3.64 17.41
CA LYS A 161 -1.46 3.15 18.72
C LYS A 161 -0.02 2.66 18.70
N LEU A 162 0.37 1.96 17.64
CA LEU A 162 1.74 1.48 17.48
C LEU A 162 2.74 2.63 17.30
N ASN A 163 2.35 3.66 16.56
CA ASN A 163 3.16 4.86 16.39
C ASN A 163 3.38 5.59 17.73
N GLU A 164 2.34 5.65 18.58
CA GLU A 164 2.39 6.26 19.91
C GLU A 164 3.20 5.44 20.92
N ALA A 165 3.20 4.10 20.80
CA ALA A 165 3.89 3.21 21.72
C ALA A 165 5.43 3.34 21.67
N GLY A 166 5.99 3.96 20.62
CA GLY A 166 7.36 4.50 20.57
C GLY A 166 8.54 3.58 20.95
N SER A 167 8.33 2.28 21.07
CA SER A 167 9.33 1.32 21.59
C SER A 167 9.36 0.02 20.78
N GLN A 168 8.58 -0.04 19.70
CA GLN A 168 8.47 -1.22 18.86
C GLN A 168 9.72 -1.40 17.99
N SER A 169 10.14 -2.65 17.80
CA SER A 169 11.21 -2.98 16.87
C SER A 169 10.77 -2.70 15.42
N TRP A 170 11.73 -2.48 14.51
CA TRP A 170 11.42 -2.32 13.08
C TRP A 170 10.58 -3.50 12.55
N SER A 171 10.96 -4.72 12.91
CA SER A 171 10.22 -5.94 12.55
C SER A 171 8.77 -5.94 13.05
N ALA A 172 8.51 -5.47 14.28
CA ALA A 172 7.16 -5.37 14.81
C ALA A 172 6.32 -4.32 14.08
N LEU A 173 6.93 -3.17 13.75
CA LEU A 173 6.30 -2.09 12.99
C LEU A 173 5.93 -2.56 11.57
N THR A 174 6.86 -3.20 10.86
CA THR A 174 6.61 -3.73 9.51
C THR A 174 5.59 -4.87 9.51
N ALA A 175 5.59 -5.73 10.53
CA ALA A 175 4.59 -6.79 10.66
C ALA A 175 3.17 -6.20 10.79
N ALA A 176 3.01 -5.10 11.53
CA ALA A 176 1.73 -4.42 11.64
C ALA A 176 1.27 -3.77 10.33
N LEU A 177 2.18 -3.15 9.57
CA LEU A 177 1.86 -2.65 8.22
C LEU A 177 1.42 -3.80 7.30
N THR A 178 2.13 -4.93 7.31
CA THR A 178 1.76 -6.10 6.50
C THR A 178 0.41 -6.70 6.90
N GLU A 179 0.13 -6.81 8.21
CA GLU A 179 -1.15 -7.31 8.68
C GLU A 179 -2.31 -6.41 8.23
N THR A 180 -2.12 -5.09 8.30
CA THR A 180 -3.12 -4.12 7.85
C THR A 180 -3.30 -4.20 6.32
N ARG A 181 -2.22 -4.27 5.52
CA ARG A 181 -2.31 -4.52 4.05
C ARG A 181 -3.18 -5.74 3.75
N ASN A 182 -2.96 -6.84 4.46
CA ASN A 182 -3.73 -8.07 4.27
C ASN A 182 -5.23 -7.90 4.60
N VAL A 183 -5.59 -7.06 5.57
CA VAL A 183 -7.00 -6.75 5.87
C VAL A 183 -7.63 -6.02 4.69
N PHE A 184 -6.98 -4.99 4.17
CA PHE A 184 -7.49 -4.23 3.03
C PHE A 184 -7.54 -5.05 1.75
N ASP A 185 -6.52 -5.86 1.46
CA ASP A 185 -6.51 -6.76 0.29
C ASP A 185 -7.72 -7.71 0.31
N ARG A 186 -8.06 -8.28 1.47
CA ARG A 186 -9.27 -9.11 1.64
C ARG A 186 -10.55 -8.31 1.45
N ALA A 187 -10.61 -7.09 1.98
CA ALA A 187 -11.79 -6.25 1.85
C ALA A 187 -12.03 -5.80 0.39
N ASN A 188 -10.95 -5.45 -0.33
CA ASN A 188 -10.97 -5.10 -1.73
C ASN A 188 -11.41 -6.29 -2.60
N GLN A 189 -10.95 -7.51 -2.28
CA GLN A 189 -11.41 -8.75 -2.92
C GLN A 189 -12.90 -9.04 -2.66
N ALA A 190 -13.37 -8.88 -1.42
CA ALA A 190 -14.79 -9.07 -1.09
C ALA A 190 -15.69 -8.08 -1.82
N ALA A 191 -15.26 -6.82 -1.93
CA ALA A 191 -15.94 -5.80 -2.71
C ALA A 191 -15.97 -6.19 -4.20
N GLN A 192 -14.84 -6.61 -4.77
CA GLN A 192 -14.78 -7.06 -6.17
C GLN A 192 -15.79 -8.16 -6.47
N GLU A 193 -15.88 -9.18 -5.63
CA GLU A 193 -16.82 -10.29 -5.82
C GLU A 193 -18.29 -9.85 -5.70
N ALA A 194 -18.61 -8.91 -4.82
CA ALA A 194 -19.95 -8.33 -4.74
C ALA A 194 -20.32 -7.53 -6.01
N PHE A 195 -19.38 -6.76 -6.54
CA PHE A 195 -19.58 -6.04 -7.82
C PHE A 195 -19.80 -7.01 -8.98
N LYS A 196 -19.01 -8.10 -9.06
CA LYS A 196 -19.20 -9.14 -10.08
C LYS A 196 -20.61 -9.74 -10.03
N ARG A 197 -21.11 -10.06 -8.83
CA ARG A 197 -22.48 -10.59 -8.62
C ARG A 197 -23.58 -9.60 -9.00
N ALA A 198 -23.38 -8.30 -8.78
CA ALA A 198 -24.38 -7.30 -9.14
C ALA A 198 -24.52 -7.11 -10.65
N ILE A 199 -23.46 -7.38 -11.42
CA ILE A 199 -23.41 -7.28 -12.88
C ILE A 199 -23.95 -8.56 -13.56
N SER A 200 -23.87 -9.72 -12.91
CA SER A 200 -24.40 -11.00 -13.40
C SER A 200 -25.92 -11.11 -13.28
#